data_AF-A0A341D496-F1
#
_entry.id   AF-A0A341D496-F1
#
_cell.length_a   1.000
_cell.length_b   1.000
_cell.length_c   1.000
_cell.angle_alpha   90.00
_cell.angle_beta   90.00
_cell.angle_gamma   90.00
#
_symmetry.space_group_name_H-M   'P 1'
#
loop_
_entity.id
_entity.type
_entity.pdbx_description
1 polymer ?
#
loop_
_entity_poly.entity_id
_entity_poly.type
_entity_poly.pdbx_seq_one_letter_code
_entity_poly.pdbx_strand_id
1 'polypeptide(L)'
;MAENTASAAPSPRGLADGEDAGSLEERMAETARDDQEQFECQELLECQMQLAPEEEEDAGLVAEAEAVAAGWMLDFLCLSLCRAFRDGRSDDFHRTRDSAEAIIHGLSSLTAYQLRTIYICQFLTRIAAGKTLDAQFESDEQITPLESALMIWASIEKEHDKLHEEIQNLIKIQAIAVCMENGNFKEAEEVFERIFGDPNSYTPLKRKLLMIISQKDTFHSIFQHFSYNHMMEKIKSYVNYVLNEKSSTFLMKAAAKVVESKRARTAASQDKPNSNDIELETEANLDIGERSHKNLFLSKLKHGNRQQDVGKKEERAETLQSRTMWHAGS
;
A
#
# COMPACT_ATOMS: atom_id res chain seq x y z
N MET A 1 60.10 15.43 -24.94
CA MET A 1 61.19 16.36 -25.26
C MET A 1 60.59 17.74 -25.33
N ALA A 2 60.78 18.52 -24.26
CA ALA A 2 61.49 19.82 -24.22
C ALA A 2 60.61 20.96 -24.74
N GLU A 3 60.06 21.84 -23.88
CA GLU A 3 60.72 23.05 -23.30
C GLU A 3 61.19 24.01 -24.43
N ASN A 4 61.01 25.33 -24.40
CA ASN A 4 60.75 26.27 -23.31
C ASN A 4 60.50 27.69 -23.89
N THR A 5 59.79 28.54 -23.12
CA THR A 5 60.03 29.98 -22.77
C THR A 5 60.71 30.95 -23.76
N ALA A 6 60.55 32.27 -23.74
CA ALA A 6 59.73 33.28 -23.04
C ALA A 6 60.32 34.66 -23.43
N SER A 7 59.73 35.74 -22.90
CA SER A 7 60.36 37.05 -22.55
C SER A 7 60.41 38.10 -23.68
N ALA A 8 60.19 39.41 -23.50
CA ALA A 8 59.64 40.27 -22.43
C ALA A 8 59.67 41.75 -22.91
N ALA A 9 58.64 42.53 -22.52
CA ALA A 9 58.69 43.92 -22.00
C ALA A 9 59.14 45.12 -22.91
N PRO A 10 59.09 46.41 -22.46
CA PRO A 10 58.00 47.18 -21.80
C PRO A 10 57.87 48.70 -22.20
N SER A 11 56.70 49.33 -21.88
CA SER A 11 56.44 50.77 -21.45
C SER A 11 57.00 51.97 -22.28
N PRO A 12 56.80 53.29 -21.96
CA PRO A 12 55.97 53.99 -20.94
C PRO A 12 55.27 55.34 -21.35
N ARG A 13 54.41 55.83 -20.43
CA ARG A 13 54.15 57.23 -19.94
C ARG A 13 53.89 58.43 -20.87
N GLY A 14 52.89 59.24 -20.49
CA GLY A 14 52.83 60.69 -20.76
C GLY A 14 51.61 61.40 -20.16
N LEU A 15 51.83 62.18 -19.09
CA LEU A 15 50.93 63.17 -18.47
C LEU A 15 51.09 64.53 -19.17
N ALA A 16 50.02 65.31 -19.36
CA ALA A 16 50.05 66.77 -19.41
C ALA A 16 48.64 67.38 -19.23
N ASP A 17 48.57 68.35 -18.31
CA ASP A 17 47.44 69.23 -17.96
C ASP A 17 47.19 70.34 -19.01
N GLY A 18 46.01 70.98 -18.97
CA GLY A 18 45.77 72.28 -19.64
C GLY A 18 44.30 72.77 -19.71
N GLU A 19 43.98 73.67 -18.78
CA GLU A 19 42.86 74.62 -18.57
C GLU A 19 41.83 75.02 -19.66
N ASP A 20 40.56 74.97 -19.22
CA ASP A 20 39.46 75.97 -19.15
C ASP A 20 38.70 76.60 -20.35
N ALA A 21 37.38 76.71 -20.10
CA ALA A 21 36.32 77.58 -20.63
C ALA A 21 35.60 77.23 -21.96
N GLY A 22 34.34 76.78 -21.85
CA GLY A 22 33.30 77.04 -22.87
C GLY A 22 32.09 76.10 -22.91
N SER A 23 30.89 76.69 -22.84
CA SER A 23 29.55 76.21 -23.25
C SER A 23 28.83 75.10 -22.45
N LEU A 24 28.00 75.61 -21.53
CA LEU A 24 26.60 75.26 -21.25
C LEU A 24 25.85 74.67 -22.47
N GLU A 25 25.32 73.45 -22.33
CA GLU A 25 24.05 72.89 -22.86
C GLU A 25 24.17 71.38 -23.15
N GLU A 26 24.18 70.56 -22.10
CA GLU A 26 23.64 69.19 -22.18
C GLU A 26 23.28 68.70 -20.76
N ARG A 27 22.39 69.46 -20.12
CA ARG A 27 21.58 68.96 -19.00
C ARG A 27 20.18 68.76 -19.58
N MET A 28 19.45 67.77 -19.06
CA MET A 28 18.06 67.42 -19.39
C MET A 28 17.87 66.19 -20.29
N ALA A 29 18.46 65.03 -19.94
CA ALA A 29 17.93 63.75 -20.43
C ALA A 29 18.20 62.51 -19.55
N GLU A 30 18.93 62.61 -18.42
CA GLU A 30 19.34 61.39 -17.66
C GLU A 30 18.92 61.36 -16.18
N THR A 31 18.19 62.37 -15.68
CA THR A 31 17.79 62.42 -14.25
C THR A 31 16.30 62.20 -14.01
N ALA A 32 15.55 61.80 -15.03
CA ALA A 32 14.10 61.55 -14.92
C ALA A 32 13.71 60.08 -15.16
N ARG A 33 14.68 59.19 -15.40
CA ARG A 33 14.44 57.74 -15.55
C ARG A 33 14.68 56.95 -14.26
N ASP A 34 15.53 57.43 -13.35
CA ASP A 34 15.80 56.74 -12.08
C ASP A 34 14.69 56.94 -11.02
N ASP A 35 13.95 58.06 -11.06
CA ASP A 35 12.89 58.33 -10.08
C ASP A 35 11.57 57.58 -10.40
N GLN A 36 11.37 57.18 -11.66
CA GLN A 36 10.21 56.39 -12.10
C GLN A 36 10.39 54.91 -11.73
N GLU A 37 11.60 54.37 -11.85
CA GLU A 37 11.92 52.98 -11.47
C GLU A 37 11.95 52.79 -9.94
N GLN A 38 12.32 53.82 -9.16
CA GLN A 38 12.20 53.76 -7.69
C GLN A 38 10.75 53.76 -7.20
N PHE A 39 9.83 54.46 -7.87
CA PHE A 39 8.41 54.46 -7.50
C PHE A 39 7.74 53.11 -7.81
N GLU A 40 8.04 52.51 -8.96
CA GLU A 40 7.51 51.19 -9.33
C GLU A 40 8.07 50.06 -8.44
N CYS A 41 9.31 50.17 -7.95
CA CYS A 41 9.87 49.23 -6.98
C CYS A 41 9.31 49.40 -5.55
N GLN A 42 8.89 50.60 -5.16
CA GLN A 42 8.26 50.84 -3.85
C GLN A 42 6.80 50.35 -3.85
N GLU A 43 6.07 50.56 -4.95
CA GLU A 43 4.67 50.13 -5.10
C GLU A 43 4.55 48.60 -5.23
N LEU A 44 5.53 47.94 -5.88
CA LEU A 44 5.65 46.48 -5.89
C LEU A 44 6.01 45.88 -4.50
N LEU A 45 6.61 46.66 -3.62
CA LEU A 45 6.90 46.26 -2.23
C LEU A 45 5.68 46.43 -1.33
N GLU A 46 4.84 47.45 -1.57
CA GLU A 46 3.60 47.69 -0.83
C GLU A 46 2.48 46.71 -1.24
N CYS A 47 2.49 46.19 -2.47
CA CYS A 47 1.57 45.13 -2.90
C CYS A 47 1.88 43.74 -2.33
N GLN A 48 3.00 43.54 -1.63
CA GLN A 48 3.30 42.28 -0.92
C GLN A 48 2.82 42.24 0.54
N MET A 49 2.15 43.30 1.03
CA MET A 49 1.63 43.35 2.42
C MET A 49 0.10 43.35 2.55
N GLN A 50 -0.63 43.03 1.48
CA GLN A 50 -1.91 42.31 1.63
C GLN A 50 -1.66 40.82 1.47
N LEU A 51 -0.92 40.26 2.44
CA LEU A 51 -1.26 38.92 2.89
C LEU A 51 -2.71 39.03 3.35
N ALA A 52 -3.64 38.53 2.53
CA ALA A 52 -4.86 37.95 3.07
C ALA A 52 -4.44 37.15 4.31
N PRO A 53 -5.18 37.19 5.44
CA PRO A 53 -4.80 36.36 6.57
C PRO A 53 -4.58 34.98 5.99
N GLU A 54 -3.34 34.47 6.05
CA GLU A 54 -3.12 33.06 5.77
C GLU A 54 -4.09 32.41 6.75
N GLU A 55 -5.18 31.86 6.21
CA GLU A 55 -6.10 31.06 6.98
C GLU A 55 -5.20 29.95 7.46
N GLU A 56 -4.68 30.11 8.68
CA GLU A 56 -3.85 29.14 9.37
C GLU A 56 -4.77 27.93 9.44
N GLU A 57 -4.63 27.04 8.46
CA GLU A 57 -5.46 25.85 8.33
C GLU A 57 -5.36 25.17 9.68
N ASP A 58 -6.49 25.09 10.39
CA ASP A 58 -6.52 24.50 11.71
C ASP A 58 -6.00 23.08 11.58
N ALA A 59 -4.74 22.87 11.97
CA ALA A 59 -4.03 21.62 11.76
C ALA A 59 -4.78 20.45 12.42
N GLY A 60 -5.58 20.73 13.46
CA GLY A 60 -6.50 19.78 14.06
C GLY A 60 -7.61 19.35 13.11
N LEU A 61 -8.30 20.31 12.47
CA LEU A 61 -9.36 20.01 11.49
C LEU A 61 -8.83 19.28 10.26
N VAL A 62 -7.63 19.63 9.79
CA VAL A 62 -6.99 18.94 8.65
C VAL A 62 -6.69 17.49 9.02
N ALA A 63 -6.08 17.23 10.18
CA ALA A 63 -5.79 15.88 10.65
C ALA A 63 -7.07 15.03 10.86
N GLU A 64 -8.13 15.63 11.37
CA GLU A 64 -9.45 14.96 11.48
C GLU A 64 -10.02 14.62 10.10
N ALA A 65 -9.92 15.53 9.13
CA ALA A 65 -10.36 15.28 7.76
C ALA A 65 -9.54 14.16 7.09
N GLU A 66 -8.23 14.11 7.31
CA GLU A 66 -7.35 13.03 6.84
C GLU A 66 -7.76 11.68 7.43
N ALA A 67 -8.06 11.61 8.74
CA ALA A 67 -8.52 10.39 9.39
C ALA A 67 -9.86 9.91 8.82
N VAL A 68 -10.80 10.83 8.56
CA VAL A 68 -12.09 10.52 7.90
C VAL A 68 -11.87 10.00 6.49
N ALA A 69 -11.03 10.68 5.70
CA ALA A 69 -10.71 10.27 4.34
C ALA A 69 -10.04 8.90 4.30
N ALA A 70 -9.09 8.62 5.21
CA ALA A 70 -8.44 7.32 5.35
C ALA A 70 -9.43 6.20 5.69
N GLY A 71 -10.41 6.47 6.57
CA GLY A 71 -11.51 5.56 6.84
C GLY A 71 -12.34 5.23 5.61
N TRP A 72 -12.68 6.25 4.80
CA TRP A 72 -13.41 6.02 3.55
C TRP A 72 -12.59 5.24 2.52
N MET A 73 -11.29 5.53 2.39
CA MET A 73 -10.39 4.80 1.51
C MET A 73 -10.27 3.33 1.92
N LEU A 74 -10.13 3.05 3.21
CA LEU A 74 -10.10 1.68 3.73
C LEU A 74 -11.36 0.90 3.36
N ASP A 75 -12.54 1.49 3.54
CA ASP A 75 -13.81 0.84 3.17
C ASP A 75 -13.90 0.54 1.67
N PHE A 76 -13.51 1.50 0.84
CA PHE A 76 -13.49 1.34 -0.61
C PHE A 76 -12.52 0.24 -1.06
N LEU A 77 -11.33 0.20 -0.46
CA LEU A 77 -10.30 -0.79 -0.77
C LEU A 77 -10.72 -2.18 -0.30
N CYS A 78 -11.29 -2.32 0.90
CA CYS A 78 -11.88 -3.58 1.38
C CYS A 78 -12.95 -4.10 0.41
N LEU A 79 -13.89 -3.23 0.01
CA LEU A 79 -14.93 -3.57 -0.96
C LEU A 79 -14.33 -4.02 -2.32
N SER A 80 -13.30 -3.33 -2.79
CA SER A 80 -12.61 -3.66 -4.04
C SER A 80 -11.85 -4.99 -3.95
N LEU A 81 -11.20 -5.25 -2.81
CA LEU A 81 -10.47 -6.48 -2.51
C LEU A 81 -11.44 -7.67 -2.48
N CYS A 82 -12.58 -7.52 -1.80
CA CYS A 82 -13.66 -8.50 -1.77
C CYS A 82 -14.17 -8.85 -3.18
N ARG A 83 -14.37 -7.84 -4.05
CA ARG A 83 -14.79 -8.08 -5.45
C ARG A 83 -13.71 -8.82 -6.23
N ALA A 84 -12.46 -8.39 -6.15
CA ALA A 84 -11.35 -9.03 -6.85
C ALA A 84 -11.18 -10.50 -6.40
N PHE A 85 -11.30 -10.77 -5.09
CA PHE A 85 -11.27 -12.11 -4.52
C PHE A 85 -12.40 -12.99 -5.05
N ARG A 86 -13.65 -12.51 -4.96
CA ARG A 86 -14.84 -13.24 -5.42
C ARG A 86 -14.76 -13.59 -6.90
N ASP A 87 -14.32 -12.63 -7.71
CA ASP A 87 -14.28 -12.73 -9.16
C ASP A 87 -13.00 -13.44 -9.68
N GLY A 88 -12.07 -13.83 -8.79
CA GLY A 88 -10.82 -14.50 -9.16
C GLY A 88 -9.82 -13.60 -9.90
N ARG A 89 -9.93 -12.27 -9.77
CA ARG A 89 -9.05 -11.29 -10.43
C ARG A 89 -7.75 -11.11 -9.63
N SER A 90 -6.80 -12.01 -9.81
CA SER A 90 -5.56 -12.06 -9.02
C SER A 90 -4.73 -10.77 -9.06
N ASP A 91 -4.48 -10.20 -10.24
CA ASP A 91 -3.69 -8.97 -10.36
C ASP A 91 -4.36 -7.76 -9.68
N ASP A 92 -5.68 -7.65 -9.81
CA ASP A 92 -6.47 -6.62 -9.13
C ASP A 92 -6.46 -6.82 -7.62
N PHE A 93 -6.53 -8.08 -7.18
CA PHE A 93 -6.44 -8.43 -5.76
C PHE A 93 -5.11 -8.00 -5.17
N HIS A 94 -3.98 -8.29 -5.83
CA HIS A 94 -2.65 -7.88 -5.36
C HIS A 94 -2.49 -6.35 -5.30
N ARG A 95 -2.86 -5.63 -6.37
CA ARG A 95 -2.81 -4.15 -6.37
C ARG A 95 -3.66 -3.53 -5.26
N THR A 96 -4.86 -4.08 -5.07
CA THR A 96 -5.79 -3.58 -4.05
C THR A 96 -5.28 -3.91 -2.64
N ARG A 97 -4.68 -5.09 -2.44
CA ARG A 97 -4.03 -5.47 -1.18
C ARG A 97 -2.93 -4.47 -0.82
N ASP A 98 -2.00 -4.21 -1.72
CA ASP A 98 -0.86 -3.33 -1.45
C ASP A 98 -1.33 -1.90 -1.14
N SER A 99 -2.37 -1.45 -1.84
CA SER A 99 -3.01 -0.16 -1.56
C SER A 99 -3.69 -0.14 -0.19
N ALA A 100 -4.41 -1.20 0.18
CA ALA A 100 -5.06 -1.32 1.49
C ALA A 100 -4.03 -1.34 2.62
N GLU A 101 -2.95 -2.09 2.46
CA GLU A 101 -1.84 -2.17 3.42
C GLU A 101 -1.22 -0.80 3.67
N ALA A 102 -0.93 -0.04 2.61
CA ALA A 102 -0.41 1.33 2.74
C ALA A 102 -1.36 2.26 3.51
N ILE A 103 -2.67 2.20 3.23
CA ILE A 103 -3.67 2.98 3.97
C ILE A 103 -3.73 2.55 5.43
N ILE A 104 -3.73 1.24 5.70
CA ILE A 104 -3.80 0.70 7.07
C ILE A 104 -2.60 1.15 7.90
N HIS A 105 -1.38 1.14 7.34
CA HIS A 105 -0.18 1.62 8.02
C HIS A 105 -0.18 3.14 8.26
N GLY A 106 -0.90 3.91 7.44
CA GLY A 106 -1.06 5.35 7.62
C GLY A 106 -2.10 5.75 8.69
N LEU A 107 -2.89 4.82 9.21
CA LEU A 107 -3.91 5.12 10.23
C LEU A 107 -3.25 5.39 11.59
N SER A 108 -3.48 6.59 12.13
CA SER A 108 -3.02 6.98 13.47
C SER A 108 -3.91 6.46 14.61
N SER A 109 -5.15 6.09 14.31
CA SER A 109 -6.11 5.53 15.25
C SER A 109 -7.07 4.55 14.57
N LEU A 110 -7.64 3.63 15.34
CA LEU A 110 -8.56 2.60 14.83
C LEU A 110 -9.84 2.55 15.65
N THR A 111 -10.97 2.70 14.96
CA THR A 111 -12.28 2.33 15.49
C THR A 111 -12.48 0.81 15.41
N ALA A 112 -13.43 0.27 16.20
CA ALA A 112 -13.78 -1.16 16.12
C ALA A 112 -14.26 -1.58 14.72
N TYR A 113 -14.94 -0.68 14.00
CA TYR A 113 -15.40 -0.91 12.63
C TYR A 113 -14.22 -0.97 11.63
N GLN A 114 -13.24 -0.07 11.75
CA GLN A 114 -12.02 -0.13 10.94
C GLN A 114 -11.20 -1.38 11.26
N LEU A 115 -11.08 -1.76 12.54
CA LEU A 115 -10.40 -2.98 12.94
C LEU A 115 -11.05 -4.23 12.33
N ARG A 116 -12.38 -4.35 12.35
CA ARG A 116 -13.10 -5.43 11.64
C ARG A 116 -12.78 -5.43 10.14
N THR A 117 -12.72 -4.25 9.53
CA THR A 117 -12.40 -4.09 8.10
C THR A 117 -10.98 -4.54 7.77
N ILE A 118 -10.01 -4.25 8.65
CA ILE A 118 -8.63 -4.74 8.56
C ILE A 118 -8.61 -6.27 8.66
N TYR A 119 -9.31 -6.86 9.65
CA TYR A 119 -9.37 -8.31 9.78
C TYR A 119 -9.97 -8.99 8.55
N ILE A 120 -11.00 -8.41 7.92
CA ILE A 120 -11.54 -8.94 6.66
C ILE A 120 -10.46 -8.97 5.58
N CYS A 121 -9.70 -7.89 5.40
CA CYS A 121 -8.63 -7.83 4.40
C CYS A 121 -7.51 -8.84 4.70
N GLN A 122 -7.10 -8.92 5.96
CA GLN A 122 -6.10 -9.87 6.44
C GLN A 122 -6.54 -11.32 6.24
N PHE A 123 -7.81 -11.64 6.52
CA PHE A 123 -8.37 -12.96 6.31
C PHE A 123 -8.34 -13.36 4.84
N LEU A 124 -8.83 -12.49 3.93
CA LEU A 124 -8.87 -12.81 2.50
C LEU A 124 -7.48 -12.99 1.88
N THR A 125 -6.48 -12.23 2.34
CA THR A 125 -5.09 -12.37 1.85
C THR A 125 -4.48 -13.71 2.28
N ARG A 126 -4.72 -14.15 3.51
CA ARG A 126 -4.31 -15.47 4.01
C ARG A 126 -5.00 -16.62 3.29
N ILE A 127 -6.31 -16.49 3.05
CA ILE A 127 -7.07 -17.48 2.26
C ILE A 127 -6.56 -17.56 0.82
N ALA A 128 -6.30 -16.43 0.17
CA ALA A 128 -5.76 -16.40 -1.19
C ALA A 128 -4.38 -17.08 -1.30
N ALA A 129 -3.56 -16.97 -0.25
CA ALA A 129 -2.27 -17.65 -0.13
C ALA A 129 -2.38 -19.06 0.49
N GLY A 130 -3.59 -19.61 0.69
CA GLY A 130 -3.82 -20.80 1.49
C GLY A 130 -3.14 -22.09 1.01
N LYS A 131 -2.65 -22.12 -0.24
CA LYS A 131 -1.86 -23.25 -0.79
C LYS A 131 -0.35 -22.97 -0.85
N THR A 132 0.07 -21.75 -0.55
CA THR A 132 1.45 -21.27 -0.62
C THR A 132 2.08 -21.46 0.77
N LEU A 133 2.50 -22.69 1.10
CA LEU A 133 2.98 -23.04 2.45
C LEU A 133 4.27 -22.29 2.85
N ASP A 134 4.99 -21.74 1.88
CA ASP A 134 6.17 -20.89 2.08
C ASP A 134 5.83 -19.41 2.39
N ALA A 135 4.55 -19.02 2.31
CA ALA A 135 4.12 -17.67 2.65
C ALA A 135 4.02 -17.49 4.16
N GLN A 136 4.80 -16.54 4.70
CA GLN A 136 4.84 -16.22 6.12
C GLN A 136 3.95 -15.01 6.44
N PHE A 137 2.96 -15.20 7.30
CA PHE A 137 2.05 -14.14 7.78
C PHE A 137 2.24 -13.80 9.26
N GLU A 138 2.86 -14.68 10.03
CA GLU A 138 3.03 -14.56 11.47
C GLU A 138 4.52 -14.59 11.83
N SER A 139 4.86 -14.07 13.01
CA SER A 139 6.23 -14.10 13.53
C SER A 139 6.73 -15.52 13.77
N ASP A 140 5.81 -16.44 14.10
CA ASP A 140 6.10 -17.87 14.16
C ASP A 140 6.06 -18.47 12.75
N GLU A 141 7.23 -18.82 12.22
CA GLU A 141 7.43 -19.40 10.89
C GLU A 141 6.71 -20.75 10.70
N GLN A 142 6.31 -21.43 11.77
CA GLN A 142 5.59 -22.71 11.67
C GLN A 142 4.11 -22.54 11.31
N ILE A 143 3.57 -21.32 11.45
CA ILE A 143 2.15 -21.06 11.25
C ILE A 143 1.88 -20.92 9.76
N THR A 144 1.14 -21.88 9.21
CA THR A 144 0.73 -21.86 7.80
C THR A 144 -0.27 -20.72 7.50
N PRO A 145 -0.42 -20.30 6.24
CA PRO A 145 -1.40 -19.28 5.87
C PRO A 145 -2.84 -19.60 6.32
N LEU A 146 -3.26 -20.88 6.28
CA LEU A 146 -4.61 -21.26 6.70
C LEU A 146 -4.79 -21.30 8.23
N GLU A 147 -3.74 -21.62 8.99
CA GLU A 147 -3.75 -21.45 10.45
C GLU A 147 -3.85 -19.96 10.83
N SER A 148 -3.06 -19.12 10.15
CA SER A 148 -3.13 -17.67 10.30
C SER A 148 -4.53 -17.14 9.93
N ALA A 149 -5.16 -17.65 8.86
CA ALA A 149 -6.53 -17.31 8.51
C ALA A 149 -7.53 -17.69 9.61
N LEU A 150 -7.34 -18.84 10.26
CA LEU A 150 -8.19 -19.32 11.34
C LEU A 150 -8.13 -18.41 12.58
N MET A 151 -6.94 -17.90 12.92
CA MET A 151 -6.75 -16.95 14.03
C MET A 151 -7.48 -15.63 13.76
N ILE A 152 -7.36 -15.10 12.54
CA ILE A 152 -8.08 -13.87 12.14
C ILE A 152 -9.59 -14.12 12.10
N TRP A 153 -10.03 -15.27 11.59
CA TRP A 153 -11.44 -15.63 11.49
C TRP A 153 -12.15 -15.56 12.85
N ALA A 154 -11.50 -16.06 13.90
CA ALA A 154 -12.00 -16.00 15.28
C ALA A 154 -12.14 -14.56 15.82
N SER A 155 -11.49 -13.58 15.18
CA SER A 155 -11.49 -12.17 15.59
C SER A 155 -12.48 -11.29 14.79
N ILE A 156 -13.00 -11.78 13.66
CA ILE A 156 -13.87 -11.00 12.75
C ILE A 156 -15.31 -10.88 13.28
N GLU A 157 -15.87 -11.96 13.82
CA GLU A 157 -17.30 -12.03 14.14
C GLU A 157 -17.53 -12.68 15.51
N LYS A 158 -18.29 -12.00 16.37
CA LYS A 158 -18.63 -12.49 17.72
C LYS A 158 -19.93 -13.29 17.74
N GLU A 159 -20.80 -13.10 16.74
CA GLU A 159 -22.01 -13.89 16.58
C GLU A 159 -21.66 -15.11 15.73
N HIS A 160 -21.45 -16.25 16.40
CA HIS A 160 -21.17 -17.53 15.74
C HIS A 160 -22.44 -18.05 15.07
N ASP A 161 -22.74 -17.51 13.89
CA ASP A 161 -23.77 -18.06 13.04
C ASP A 161 -23.30 -19.38 12.39
N LYS A 162 -24.24 -20.08 11.76
CA LYS A 162 -23.96 -21.36 11.11
C LYS A 162 -22.90 -21.24 10.02
N LEU A 163 -22.84 -20.11 9.29
CA LEU A 163 -21.86 -19.89 8.23
C LEU A 163 -20.46 -19.75 8.83
N HIS A 164 -20.34 -19.07 9.97
CA HIS A 164 -19.09 -18.90 10.69
C HIS A 164 -18.48 -20.25 11.12
N GLU A 165 -19.30 -21.12 11.72
CA GLU A 165 -18.86 -22.46 12.12
C GLU A 165 -18.51 -23.34 10.90
N GLU A 166 -19.28 -23.25 9.82
CA GLU A 166 -19.01 -23.99 8.57
C GLU A 166 -17.66 -23.57 7.96
N ILE A 167 -17.41 -22.26 7.82
CA ILE A 167 -16.14 -21.74 7.31
C ILE A 167 -14.98 -22.14 8.23
N GLN A 168 -15.15 -22.00 9.55
CA GLN A 168 -14.12 -22.36 10.52
C GLN A 168 -13.72 -23.84 10.39
N ASN A 169 -14.69 -24.75 10.32
CA ASN A 169 -14.41 -26.18 10.17
C ASN A 169 -13.77 -26.51 8.83
N LEU A 170 -14.17 -25.84 7.75
CA LEU A 170 -13.57 -26.01 6.43
C LEU A 170 -12.11 -25.57 6.41
N ILE A 171 -11.78 -24.42 7.01
CA ILE A 171 -10.40 -23.94 7.14
C ILE A 171 -9.56 -24.94 7.94
N LYS A 172 -10.07 -25.44 9.08
CA LYS A 172 -9.36 -26.46 9.88
C LYS A 172 -9.04 -27.72 9.09
N ILE A 173 -10.01 -28.23 8.32
CA ILE A 173 -9.81 -29.42 7.47
C ILE A 173 -8.79 -29.11 6.38
N GLN A 174 -8.90 -27.95 5.72
CA GLN A 174 -8.04 -27.60 4.60
C GLN A 174 -6.61 -27.24 5.01
N ALA A 175 -6.39 -26.69 6.20
CA ALA A 175 -5.04 -26.48 6.75
C ALA A 175 -4.24 -27.79 6.80
N ILE A 176 -4.89 -28.89 7.18
CA ILE A 176 -4.29 -30.23 7.17
C ILE A 176 -4.21 -30.78 5.73
N ALA A 177 -5.30 -30.67 4.97
CA ALA A 177 -5.39 -31.24 3.63
C ALA A 177 -4.30 -30.70 2.69
N VAL A 178 -4.04 -29.40 2.70
CA VAL A 178 -3.00 -28.77 1.87
C VAL A 178 -1.61 -29.30 2.21
N CYS A 179 -1.30 -29.49 3.49
CA CYS A 179 -0.03 -30.10 3.90
C CYS A 179 0.08 -31.56 3.41
N MET A 180 -1.01 -32.33 3.51
CA MET A 180 -1.07 -33.71 3.02
C MET A 180 -0.97 -33.81 1.49
N GLU A 181 -1.61 -32.91 0.75
CA GLU A 181 -1.56 -32.81 -0.72
C GLU A 181 -0.13 -32.50 -1.21
N ASN A 182 0.63 -31.71 -0.46
CA ASN A 182 2.03 -31.41 -0.73
C ASN A 182 3.01 -32.53 -0.29
N GLY A 183 2.51 -33.60 0.35
CA GLY A 183 3.33 -34.70 0.87
C GLY A 183 4.04 -34.38 2.20
N ASN A 184 3.73 -33.24 2.82
CA ASN A 184 4.30 -32.78 4.08
C ASN A 184 3.53 -33.37 5.27
N PHE A 185 3.57 -34.70 5.44
CA PHE A 185 2.79 -35.39 6.47
C PHE A 185 3.16 -34.99 7.91
N LYS A 186 4.44 -34.70 8.16
CA LYS A 186 4.91 -34.24 9.48
C LYS A 186 4.33 -32.86 9.81
N GLU A 187 4.36 -31.95 8.85
CA GLU A 187 3.75 -30.63 8.99
C GLU A 187 2.24 -30.75 9.19
N ALA A 188 1.55 -31.64 8.46
CA ALA A 188 0.13 -31.90 8.66
C ALA A 188 -0.22 -32.38 10.08
N GLU A 189 0.65 -33.20 10.69
CA GLU A 189 0.51 -33.64 12.09
C GLU A 189 0.75 -32.48 13.06
N GLU A 190 1.77 -31.65 12.85
CA GLU A 190 2.04 -30.47 13.67
C GLU A 190 0.92 -29.42 13.59
N VAL A 191 0.40 -29.15 12.39
CA VAL A 191 -0.78 -28.30 12.15
C VAL A 191 -2.00 -28.85 12.87
N PHE A 192 -2.22 -30.18 12.79
CA PHE A 192 -3.32 -30.83 13.52
C PHE A 192 -3.20 -30.62 15.02
N GLU A 193 -2.01 -30.81 15.61
CA GLU A 193 -1.78 -30.60 17.04
C GLU A 193 -1.95 -29.13 17.44
N ARG A 194 -1.55 -28.15 16.62
CA ARG A 194 -1.80 -26.73 16.94
C ARG A 194 -3.28 -26.36 16.88
N ILE A 195 -4.02 -26.87 15.89
CA ILE A 195 -5.45 -26.55 15.70
C ILE A 195 -6.35 -27.29 16.70
N PHE A 196 -6.04 -28.56 17.00
CA PHE A 196 -6.87 -29.45 17.80
C PHE A 196 -6.25 -29.86 19.13
N GLY A 197 -5.11 -29.29 19.51
CA GLY A 197 -4.24 -29.75 20.61
C GLY A 197 -4.86 -29.78 22.00
N ASP A 198 -6.06 -29.25 22.22
CA ASP A 198 -6.78 -29.47 23.48
C ASP A 198 -7.06 -30.99 23.64
N PRO A 199 -6.37 -31.68 24.58
CA PRO A 199 -6.51 -33.13 24.76
C PRO A 199 -7.91 -33.52 25.24
N ASN A 200 -8.64 -32.58 25.85
CA ASN A 200 -9.97 -32.80 26.41
C ASN A 200 -11.10 -32.56 25.40
N SER A 201 -10.78 -31.93 24.25
CA SER A 201 -11.74 -31.73 23.16
C SER A 201 -11.81 -32.98 22.27
N TYR A 202 -12.83 -33.81 22.48
CA TYR A 202 -13.02 -35.05 21.72
C TYR A 202 -14.14 -34.92 20.69
N THR A 203 -13.80 -34.46 19.48
CA THR A 203 -14.77 -34.37 18.37
C THR A 203 -14.63 -35.55 17.39
N PRO A 204 -15.72 -36.02 16.77
CA PRO A 204 -15.66 -37.04 15.71
C PRO A 204 -14.76 -36.63 14.54
N LEU A 205 -14.73 -35.32 14.22
CA LEU A 205 -13.87 -34.76 13.18
C LEU A 205 -12.38 -34.92 13.53
N LYS A 206 -11.99 -34.57 14.76
CA LYS A 206 -10.60 -34.71 15.25
C LYS A 206 -10.08 -36.14 15.10
N ARG A 207 -10.83 -37.14 15.55
CA ARG A 207 -10.45 -38.57 15.40
C ARG A 207 -10.28 -38.98 13.95
N LYS A 208 -11.22 -38.57 13.09
CA LYS A 208 -11.22 -38.95 11.69
C LYS A 208 -10.02 -38.35 10.96
N LEU A 209 -9.71 -37.08 11.22
CA LEU A 209 -8.52 -36.42 10.66
C LEU A 209 -7.23 -37.06 11.17
N LEU A 210 -7.12 -37.33 12.48
CA LEU A 210 -5.94 -37.99 13.04
C LEU A 210 -5.69 -39.36 12.39
N MET A 211 -6.74 -40.17 12.24
CA MET A 211 -6.65 -41.47 11.55
C MET A 211 -6.11 -41.32 10.12
N ILE A 212 -6.60 -40.34 9.37
CA ILE A 212 -6.21 -40.09 7.98
C ILE A 212 -4.74 -39.65 7.88
N ILE A 213 -4.30 -38.75 8.78
CA ILE A 213 -2.91 -38.30 8.87
C ILE A 213 -2.00 -39.49 9.17
N SER A 214 -2.34 -40.32 10.17
CA SER A 214 -1.56 -41.51 10.53
C SER A 214 -1.48 -42.53 9.39
N GLN A 215 -2.54 -42.69 8.61
CA GLN A 215 -2.58 -43.56 7.44
C GLN A 215 -1.93 -42.93 6.20
N LYS A 216 -1.61 -41.64 6.23
CA LYS A 216 -1.12 -40.85 5.08
C LYS A 216 -2.06 -40.93 3.87
N ASP A 217 -3.36 -41.02 4.12
CA ASP A 217 -4.38 -41.15 3.07
C ASP A 217 -4.78 -39.77 2.52
N THR A 218 -3.95 -39.22 1.64
CA THR A 218 -4.17 -37.91 1.01
C THR A 218 -5.46 -37.83 0.19
N PHE A 219 -5.97 -38.96 -0.33
CA PHE A 219 -7.14 -38.98 -1.21
C PHE A 219 -8.44 -39.40 -0.50
N HIS A 220 -8.42 -39.44 0.83
CA HIS A 220 -9.56 -39.84 1.63
C HIS A 220 -10.82 -39.02 1.30
N SER A 221 -11.99 -39.67 1.31
CA SER A 221 -13.29 -39.08 0.93
C SER A 221 -13.64 -37.79 1.68
N ILE A 222 -13.12 -37.60 2.88
CA ILE A 222 -13.31 -36.37 3.66
C ILE A 222 -12.78 -35.13 2.93
N PHE A 223 -11.60 -35.21 2.30
CA PHE A 223 -11.01 -34.09 1.59
C PHE A 223 -11.70 -33.83 0.26
N GLN A 224 -12.36 -34.85 -0.31
CA GLN A 224 -13.21 -34.69 -1.49
C GLN A 224 -14.52 -33.96 -1.15
N HIS A 225 -15.18 -34.34 -0.05
CA HIS A 225 -16.41 -33.69 0.40
C HIS A 225 -16.17 -32.28 0.96
N PHE A 226 -15.16 -32.13 1.81
CA PHE A 226 -14.75 -30.86 2.41
C PHE A 226 -13.56 -30.27 1.65
N SER A 227 -13.69 -30.16 0.32
CA SER A 227 -12.60 -29.73 -0.57
C SER A 227 -12.24 -28.26 -0.43
N TYR A 228 -11.06 -27.89 -0.94
CA TYR A 228 -10.63 -26.49 -1.02
C TYR A 228 -11.64 -25.63 -1.77
N ASN A 229 -12.21 -26.14 -2.87
CA ASN A 229 -13.25 -25.46 -3.62
C ASN A 229 -14.52 -25.24 -2.77
N HIS A 230 -14.91 -26.24 -1.97
CA HIS A 230 -16.06 -26.09 -1.07
C HIS A 230 -15.82 -25.02 0.00
N MET A 231 -14.60 -24.99 0.58
CA MET A 231 -14.17 -23.90 1.46
C MET A 231 -14.26 -22.54 0.79
N MET A 232 -13.72 -22.41 -0.44
CA MET A 232 -13.74 -21.16 -1.19
C MET A 232 -15.17 -20.68 -1.50
N GLU A 233 -16.10 -21.56 -1.84
CA GLU A 233 -17.50 -21.19 -2.10
C GLU A 233 -18.21 -20.67 -0.83
N LYS A 234 -17.93 -21.27 0.33
CA LYS A 234 -18.45 -20.77 1.61
C LYS A 234 -17.86 -19.42 1.98
N ILE A 235 -16.56 -19.23 1.80
CA ILE A 235 -15.91 -17.94 2.00
C ILE A 235 -16.44 -16.88 1.03
N LYS A 236 -16.68 -17.21 -0.24
CA LYS A 236 -17.34 -16.30 -1.20
C LYS A 236 -18.75 -15.91 -0.76
N SER A 237 -19.48 -16.81 -0.10
CA SER A 237 -20.79 -16.49 0.48
C SER A 237 -20.68 -15.43 1.58
N TYR A 238 -19.68 -15.57 2.47
CA TYR A 238 -19.36 -14.53 3.45
C TYR A 238 -18.91 -13.22 2.78
N VAL A 239 -18.07 -13.29 1.76
CA VAL A 239 -17.66 -12.11 0.99
C VAL A 239 -18.86 -11.39 0.39
N ASN A 240 -19.87 -12.10 -0.12
CA ASN A 240 -21.09 -11.47 -0.62
C ASN A 240 -21.86 -10.73 0.48
N TYR A 241 -21.88 -11.24 1.71
CA TYR A 241 -22.43 -10.52 2.86
C TYR A 241 -21.68 -9.21 3.11
N VAL A 242 -20.34 -9.25 3.16
CA VAL A 242 -19.49 -8.05 3.32
C VAL A 242 -19.69 -7.05 2.18
N LEU A 243 -19.79 -7.53 0.93
CA LEU A 243 -20.05 -6.69 -0.23
C LEU A 243 -21.39 -5.97 -0.12
N ASN A 244 -22.44 -6.65 0.35
CA ASN A 244 -23.75 -6.05 0.54
C ASN A 244 -23.71 -4.97 1.64
N GLU A 245 -23.09 -5.29 2.78
CA GLU A 245 -22.88 -4.36 3.90
C GLU A 245 -22.16 -3.08 3.45
N LYS A 246 -21.01 -3.23 2.76
CA LYS A 246 -20.12 -2.12 2.40
C LYS A 246 -20.46 -1.44 1.07
N SER A 247 -21.39 -1.96 0.26
CA SER A 247 -21.76 -1.38 -1.04
C SER A 247 -22.27 0.06 -0.96
N SER A 248 -22.80 0.46 0.20
CA SER A 248 -23.39 1.77 0.44
C SER A 248 -22.43 2.79 1.08
N THR A 249 -21.15 2.41 1.29
CA THR A 249 -20.11 3.28 1.86
C THR A 249 -19.86 4.52 1.02
N PHE A 250 -19.39 5.59 1.67
CA PHE A 250 -19.37 6.94 1.12
C PHE A 250 -18.69 7.03 -0.26
N LEU A 251 -17.42 6.60 -0.38
CA LEU A 251 -16.68 6.71 -1.64
C LEU A 251 -17.32 5.92 -2.78
N MET A 252 -17.77 4.69 -2.51
CA MET A 252 -18.44 3.87 -3.52
C MET A 252 -19.75 4.52 -3.98
N LYS A 253 -20.55 5.02 -3.04
CA LYS A 253 -21.84 5.69 -3.34
C LYS A 253 -21.64 7.00 -4.09
N ALA A 254 -20.64 7.80 -3.71
CA ALA A 254 -20.30 9.04 -4.39
C ALA A 254 -19.82 8.76 -5.82
N ALA A 255 -18.92 7.80 -6.01
CA ALA A 255 -18.44 7.39 -7.32
C ALA A 255 -19.58 6.85 -8.21
N ALA A 256 -20.47 6.02 -7.67
CA ALA A 256 -21.63 5.50 -8.40
C ALA A 256 -22.54 6.62 -8.90
N LYS A 257 -22.86 7.61 -8.05
CA LYS A 257 -23.67 8.78 -8.44
C LYS A 257 -23.03 9.59 -9.57
N VAL A 258 -21.72 9.78 -9.54
CA VAL A 258 -20.98 10.47 -10.62
C VAL A 258 -21.13 9.71 -11.93
N VAL A 259 -21.03 8.37 -11.91
CA VAL A 259 -21.21 7.53 -13.09
C VAL A 259 -22.66 7.58 -13.61
N GLU A 260 -23.65 7.51 -12.72
CA GLU A 260 -25.07 7.63 -13.06
C GLU A 260 -25.39 8.97 -13.72
N SER A 261 -24.91 10.08 -13.15
CA SER A 261 -25.10 11.41 -13.70
C SER A 261 -24.48 11.56 -15.10
N LYS A 262 -23.28 11.02 -15.31
CA LYS A 262 -22.63 11.01 -16.63
C LYS A 262 -23.46 10.22 -17.65
N ARG A 263 -23.95 9.03 -17.29
CA ARG A 263 -24.78 8.20 -18.16
C ARG A 263 -26.11 8.88 -18.53
N ALA A 264 -26.76 9.55 -17.57
CA ALA A 264 -27.99 10.28 -17.82
C ALA A 264 -27.79 11.43 -18.82
N ARG A 265 -26.66 12.14 -18.74
CA ARG A 265 -26.30 13.21 -19.68
C ARG A 265 -26.05 12.68 -21.09
N THR A 266 -25.32 11.56 -21.22
CA THR A 266 -25.06 10.92 -22.52
C THR A 266 -26.33 10.36 -23.15
N ALA A 267 -27.27 9.83 -22.36
CA ALA A 267 -28.56 9.36 -22.89
C ALA A 267 -29.43 10.53 -23.38
N ALA A 268 -29.46 11.65 -22.64
CA ALA A 268 -30.23 12.84 -23.02
C ALA A 268 -29.70 13.56 -24.28
N SER A 269 -28.41 13.43 -24.60
CA SER A 269 -27.83 14.01 -25.82
C SER A 269 -28.06 13.17 -27.08
N GLN A 270 -28.32 11.86 -26.96
CA GLN A 270 -28.63 10.99 -28.10
C GLN A 270 -30.10 11.04 -28.57
N ASP A 271 -31.01 11.60 -27.76
CA ASP A 271 -32.44 11.73 -28.09
C ASP A 271 -32.82 13.05 -28.79
N LYS A 272 -31.85 13.92 -29.13
CA LYS A 272 -32.12 15.10 -29.97
C LYS A 272 -31.94 14.75 -31.45
N PRO A 273 -32.97 14.94 -32.31
CA PRO A 273 -32.75 14.84 -33.75
C PRO A 273 -31.83 15.99 -34.18
N ASN A 274 -30.82 15.68 -34.99
CA ASN A 274 -29.89 16.64 -35.58
C ASN A 274 -30.63 17.90 -36.06
N SER A 275 -30.52 18.99 -35.31
CA SER A 275 -30.66 20.34 -35.82
C SER A 275 -29.34 21.01 -35.54
N ASN A 276 -28.61 21.27 -36.63
CA ASN A 276 -27.41 22.10 -36.60
C ASN A 276 -27.79 23.43 -35.94
N ASP A 277 -27.11 23.78 -34.85
CA ASP A 277 -26.67 25.15 -34.62
C ASP A 277 -25.51 25.15 -33.64
N ILE A 278 -24.50 25.92 -34.03
CA ILE A 278 -23.20 26.09 -33.41
C ILE A 278 -23.38 27.04 -32.23
N GLU A 279 -22.97 26.66 -31.01
CA GLU A 279 -22.18 27.53 -30.13
C GLU A 279 -21.74 26.85 -28.81
N LEU A 280 -20.41 26.68 -28.74
CA LEU A 280 -19.53 26.76 -27.57
C LEU A 280 -19.82 25.85 -26.36
N GLU A 281 -19.50 24.57 -26.53
CA GLU A 281 -19.13 23.71 -25.41
C GLU A 281 -17.65 23.97 -25.05
N THR A 282 -17.41 24.41 -23.82
CA THR A 282 -16.08 24.31 -23.19
C THR A 282 -15.83 22.84 -22.90
N GLU A 283 -15.36 22.10 -23.90
CA GLU A 283 -14.86 20.74 -23.76
C GLU A 283 -13.64 20.74 -22.84
N ALA A 284 -13.83 20.42 -21.57
CA ALA A 284 -12.79 19.75 -20.81
C ALA A 284 -12.68 18.32 -21.37
N ASN A 285 -11.95 18.19 -22.49
CA ASN A 285 -11.48 16.92 -23.02
C ASN A 285 -10.66 16.23 -21.94
N LEU A 286 -11.30 15.39 -21.12
CA LEU A 286 -10.63 14.32 -20.41
C LEU A 286 -10.34 13.26 -21.45
N ASP A 287 -9.24 13.48 -22.18
CA ASP A 287 -8.59 12.48 -23.01
C ASP A 287 -8.44 11.22 -22.15
N ILE A 288 -9.25 10.18 -22.47
CA ILE A 288 -9.02 8.83 -21.97
C ILE A 288 -7.85 8.29 -22.79
N GLY A 289 -6.69 8.93 -22.65
CA GLY A 289 -5.44 8.37 -23.06
C GLY A 289 -5.17 7.19 -22.14
N GLU A 290 -4.97 6.00 -22.71
CA GLU A 290 -4.32 4.91 -21.99
C GLU A 290 -3.07 5.47 -21.32
N ARG A 291 -3.08 5.59 -19.99
CA ARG A 291 -1.94 6.04 -19.22
C ARG A 291 -0.79 5.06 -19.47
N SER A 292 0.15 5.41 -20.33
CA SER A 292 1.43 4.72 -20.38
C SER A 292 2.15 5.01 -19.07
N HIS A 293 2.13 4.03 -18.15
CA HIS A 293 2.63 4.10 -16.78
C HIS A 293 4.15 4.40 -16.62
N LYS A 294 4.83 4.92 -17.63
CA LYS A 294 6.29 4.88 -17.66
C LYS A 294 6.99 5.94 -16.80
N ASN A 295 6.34 6.99 -16.32
CA ASN A 295 7.07 8.13 -15.71
C ASN A 295 6.48 8.75 -14.43
N LEU A 296 5.56 8.10 -13.69
CA LEU A 296 4.95 8.78 -12.54
C LEU A 296 5.89 8.91 -11.30
N PHE A 297 6.90 8.05 -11.18
CA PHE A 297 7.90 8.12 -10.08
C PHE A 297 9.27 7.59 -10.52
N LEU A 298 10.06 8.38 -11.25
CA LEU A 298 11.48 8.08 -11.48
C LEU A 298 12.33 9.35 -11.38
N SER A 299 12.52 9.87 -10.17
CA SER A 299 13.73 10.63 -9.87
C SER A 299 14.84 9.63 -9.54
N LYS A 300 15.86 9.58 -10.40
CA LYS A 300 16.98 8.64 -10.26
C LYS A 300 17.81 8.99 -9.04
N LEU A 301 17.74 8.17 -7.99
CA LEU A 301 18.77 8.16 -6.95
C LEU A 301 19.98 7.38 -7.47
N LYS A 302 20.93 8.08 -8.10
CA LYS A 302 22.28 7.57 -8.37
C LYS A 302 23.22 8.07 -7.28
N HIS A 303 23.58 7.21 -6.34
CA HIS A 303 24.84 7.22 -5.57
C HIS A 303 25.06 5.74 -5.20
N GLY A 304 26.09 5.01 -5.60
CA GLY A 304 27.51 5.35 -5.66
C GLY A 304 28.23 4.31 -4.79
N ASN A 305 28.66 3.22 -5.42
CA ASN A 305 29.29 2.04 -4.79
C ASN A 305 30.62 2.41 -4.10
N ARG A 306 30.84 1.94 -2.86
CA ARG A 306 32.20 1.81 -2.30
C ARG A 306 32.28 0.63 -1.32
N GLN A 307 32.67 -0.52 -1.88
CA GLN A 307 33.30 -1.62 -1.14
C GLN A 307 34.54 -1.10 -0.40
N GLN A 308 34.67 -1.46 0.88
CA GLN A 308 35.96 -1.64 1.53
C GLN A 308 35.98 -2.99 2.25
N ASP A 309 36.80 -3.86 1.69
CA ASP A 309 37.28 -5.13 2.22
C ASP A 309 38.48 -4.84 3.14
N VAL A 310 38.44 -5.28 4.40
CA VAL A 310 39.63 -5.50 5.23
C VAL A 310 39.39 -6.69 6.17
N GLY A 311 39.88 -7.86 5.77
CA GLY A 311 41.00 -8.50 6.48
C GLY A 311 40.73 -9.28 7.78
N LYS A 312 40.61 -10.60 7.61
CA LYS A 312 40.89 -11.72 8.52
C LYS A 312 41.81 -11.44 9.72
N LYS A 313 41.44 -12.00 10.88
CA LYS A 313 42.39 -12.69 11.77
C LYS A 313 41.74 -13.88 12.49
N GLU A 314 42.28 -15.05 12.21
CA GLU A 314 42.00 -16.35 12.80
C GLU A 314 43.07 -16.62 13.87
N GLU A 315 42.68 -17.02 15.08
CA GLU A 315 43.57 -17.73 16.02
C GLU A 315 42.78 -18.75 16.87
N ARG A 316 42.68 -19.95 16.30
CA ARG A 316 42.99 -21.27 16.88
C ARG A 316 42.59 -21.58 18.35
N ALA A 317 41.54 -22.41 18.43
CA ALA A 317 41.38 -23.66 19.18
C ALA A 317 42.20 -23.95 20.46
N GLU A 318 41.49 -24.31 21.52
CA GLU A 318 41.83 -25.49 22.33
C GLU A 318 40.56 -26.14 22.92
N THR A 319 40.39 -27.41 22.57
CA THR A 319 39.41 -28.39 23.05
C THR A 319 39.74 -28.89 24.46
N LEU A 320 38.74 -29.12 25.31
CA LEU A 320 38.72 -30.31 26.19
C LEU A 320 37.31 -30.66 26.68
N GLN A 321 36.87 -31.85 26.25
CA GLN A 321 35.76 -32.61 26.77
C GLN A 321 35.97 -32.94 28.26
N SER A 322 34.91 -32.96 29.07
CA SER A 322 34.44 -34.17 29.76
C SER A 322 33.38 -33.90 30.82
N ARG A 323 32.22 -34.55 30.60
CA ARG A 323 31.60 -35.53 31.50
C ARG A 323 30.94 -35.04 32.80
N THR A 324 29.61 -35.05 32.76
CA THR A 324 28.69 -35.78 33.67
C THR A 324 28.98 -35.74 35.18
N MET A 325 28.03 -35.29 36.01
CA MET A 325 27.13 -36.16 36.81
C MET A 325 26.47 -35.42 38.01
N TRP A 326 25.13 -35.36 38.02
CA TRP A 326 24.14 -35.55 39.12
C TRP A 326 24.19 -34.77 40.46
N HIS A 327 22.98 -34.29 40.85
CA HIS A 327 22.39 -34.09 42.20
C HIS A 327 23.06 -33.09 43.18
N ALA A 328 22.39 -32.42 44.13
CA ALA A 328 21.06 -32.41 44.75
C ALA A 328 20.77 -30.94 45.21
N GLY A 329 19.53 -30.47 45.35
CA GLY A 329 18.71 -30.69 46.54
C GLY A 329 18.99 -29.68 47.67
N SER A 330 18.21 -28.59 47.71
CA SER A 330 17.65 -27.94 48.91
C SER A 330 16.61 -26.92 48.49
#